data_AF-A0A1V6SP21-F1
#
_entry.id   AF-A0A1V6SP21-F1
#
_cell.length_a   1.000
_cell.length_b   1.000
_cell.length_c   1.000
_cell.angle_alpha   90.00
_cell.angle_beta   90.00
_cell.angle_gamma   90.00
#
_symmetry.space_group_name_H-M   'P 1'
#
loop_
_entity.id
_entity.type
_entity.pdbx_description
1 polymer ?
#
loop_
_entity_poly.entity_id
_entity_poly.type
_entity_poly.pdbx_seq_one_letter_code
_entity_poly.pdbx_strand_id
1 'polypeptide(L)'
;MQLIGHAVYAVNVLATIAAAVPGPIVARGEKFPVYNGDKSVMVETEPSAETGNVLMALDEGDVDCKGSAFCEKLGSSCDDAYRKVVPSNTYSTYLSASDTGSCSGTCGLFVSGDHCEVMGQDLMDAYNDIRNRGHCNHCGRKQIANGCMIKIDRVTGC
;
A
#
# COMPACT_ATOMS: atom_id res chain seq x y z
N MET A 1 -69.01 -29.91 -5.10
CA MET A 1 -68.19 -28.74 -4.70
C MET A 1 -66.79 -29.25 -4.44
N GLN A 2 -65.86 -28.81 -5.28
CA GLN A 2 -64.50 -29.32 -5.44
C GLN A 2 -63.57 -28.33 -4.72
N LEU A 3 -62.80 -28.80 -3.73
CA LEU A 3 -61.74 -28.02 -3.10
C LEU A 3 -60.41 -28.62 -3.50
N ILE A 4 -59.74 -27.90 -4.39
CA ILE A 4 -58.42 -28.18 -4.95
C ILE A 4 -57.42 -27.53 -4.00
N GLY A 5 -56.60 -28.33 -3.32
CA GLY A 5 -55.51 -27.87 -2.46
C GLY A 5 -54.18 -28.25 -3.08
N HIS A 6 -53.40 -27.25 -3.46
CA HIS A 6 -52.20 -27.33 -4.29
C HIS A 6 -51.05 -28.11 -3.63
N ALA A 7 -50.49 -29.08 -4.36
CA ALA A 7 -49.22 -29.70 -4.03
C ALA A 7 -48.08 -28.70 -4.32
N VAL A 8 -47.39 -28.25 -3.26
CA VAL A 8 -46.19 -27.42 -3.37
C VAL A 8 -45.01 -28.34 -3.70
N TYR A 9 -44.54 -28.28 -4.95
CA TYR A 9 -43.28 -28.93 -5.35
C TYR A 9 -42.10 -28.12 -4.82
N ALA A 10 -41.39 -28.65 -3.82
CA ALA A 10 -40.11 -28.11 -3.38
C ALA A 10 -39.03 -28.47 -4.41
N VAL A 11 -38.63 -27.49 -5.23
CA VAL A 11 -37.47 -27.63 -6.12
C VAL A 11 -36.22 -27.39 -5.29
N ASN A 12 -35.52 -28.46 -4.92
CA ASN A 12 -34.20 -28.37 -4.32
C ASN A 12 -33.19 -27.95 -5.38
N VAL A 13 -32.89 -26.65 -5.47
CA VAL A 13 -31.78 -26.14 -6.27
C VAL A 13 -30.49 -26.38 -5.48
N LEU A 14 -29.80 -27.47 -5.80
CA LEU A 14 -28.42 -27.70 -5.37
C LEU A 14 -27.51 -26.69 -6.10
N ALA A 15 -27.29 -25.54 -5.48
CA ALA A 15 -26.27 -24.60 -5.92
C ALA A 15 -24.88 -25.22 -5.65
N THR A 16 -24.26 -25.76 -6.68
CA THR A 16 -22.83 -26.08 -6.68
C THR A 16 -22.05 -24.77 -6.56
N ILE A 17 -21.67 -24.42 -5.34
CA ILE A 17 -20.62 -23.44 -5.08
C ILE A 17 -19.29 -24.04 -5.54
N ALA A 18 -18.90 -23.71 -6.77
CA ALA A 18 -17.52 -23.85 -7.19
C ALA A 18 -16.69 -22.93 -6.28
N ALA A 19 -15.98 -23.51 -5.31
CA ALA A 19 -14.95 -22.79 -4.58
C ALA A 19 -13.85 -22.48 -5.60
N ALA A 20 -13.86 -21.26 -6.14
CA ALA A 20 -12.74 -20.73 -6.89
C ALA A 20 -11.56 -20.67 -5.91
N VAL A 21 -10.64 -21.63 -6.01
CA VAL A 21 -9.37 -21.59 -5.30
C VAL A 21 -8.67 -20.32 -5.79
N PRO A 22 -8.42 -19.31 -4.93
CA PRO A 22 -7.68 -18.14 -5.36
C PRO A 22 -6.30 -18.63 -5.82
N GLY A 23 -6.03 -18.55 -7.12
CA GLY A 23 -4.67 -18.71 -7.62
C GLY A 23 -3.78 -17.65 -6.96
N PRO A 24 -2.46 -17.87 -6.88
CA PRO A 24 -1.56 -16.85 -6.37
C PRO A 24 -1.72 -15.59 -7.22
N ILE A 25 -2.29 -14.55 -6.63
CA ILE A 25 -2.37 -13.23 -7.25
C ILE A 25 -0.91 -12.78 -7.30
N VAL A 26 -0.29 -12.87 -8.48
CA VAL A 26 1.01 -12.25 -8.69
C VAL A 26 0.74 -10.75 -8.63
N ALA A 27 0.86 -10.17 -7.44
CA ALA A 27 0.69 -8.75 -7.20
C ALA A 27 1.76 -8.02 -8.01
N ARG A 28 1.39 -7.52 -9.18
CA ARG A 28 2.27 -6.70 -10.00
C ARG A 28 2.53 -5.39 -9.25
N GLY A 29 3.76 -4.90 -9.33
CA GLY A 29 4.15 -3.63 -8.73
C GLY A 29 3.27 -2.47 -9.14
N GLU A 30 2.95 -1.59 -8.20
CA GLU A 30 2.24 -0.35 -8.48
C GLU A 30 3.22 0.66 -9.08
N LYS A 31 2.80 1.35 -10.15
CA LYS A 31 3.58 2.40 -10.82
C LYS A 31 3.08 3.77 -10.45
N PHE A 32 3.97 4.64 -10.01
CA PHE A 32 3.61 5.99 -9.57
C PHE A 32 4.78 6.98 -9.68
N PRO A 33 4.50 8.28 -9.78
CA PRO A 33 5.52 9.33 -9.80
C PRO A 33 6.07 9.60 -8.38
N VAL A 34 7.38 9.78 -8.28
CA VAL A 34 8.10 10.20 -7.07
C VAL A 34 9.22 11.19 -7.41
N TYR A 35 9.55 12.05 -6.46
CA TYR A 35 10.62 13.03 -6.59
C TYR A 35 12.00 12.43 -6.25
N ASN A 36 12.96 12.53 -7.16
CA ASN A 36 14.31 11.99 -6.94
C ASN A 36 15.33 13.01 -6.39
N GLY A 37 14.89 14.24 -6.07
CA GLY A 37 15.78 15.35 -5.68
C GLY A 37 16.04 16.36 -6.81
N ASP A 38 15.73 15.99 -8.06
CA ASP A 38 15.89 16.87 -9.23
C ASP A 38 14.58 16.99 -10.03
N LYS A 39 13.90 15.86 -10.26
CA LYS A 39 12.68 15.77 -11.07
C LYS A 39 11.76 14.64 -10.59
N SER A 40 10.52 14.67 -11.08
CA SER A 40 9.59 13.54 -10.96
C SER A 40 10.05 12.38 -11.85
N VAL A 41 10.05 11.17 -11.30
CA VAL A 41 10.36 9.92 -12.01
C VAL A 41 9.30 8.87 -11.72
N MET A 42 8.94 8.09 -12.74
CA MET A 42 8.02 6.95 -12.58
C MET A 42 8.77 5.76 -12.02
N VAL A 43 8.33 5.25 -10.88
CA VAL A 43 8.90 4.06 -10.24
C VAL A 43 7.88 2.94 -10.16
N GLU A 44 8.35 1.71 -9.93
CA GLU A 44 7.49 0.55 -9.68
C GLU A 44 7.87 -0.05 -8.32
N THR A 45 6.88 -0.31 -7.47
CA THR A 45 7.09 -1.07 -6.22
C THR A 45 7.30 -2.54 -6.52
N GLU A 46 8.11 -3.21 -5.72
CA GLU A 46 8.15 -4.67 -5.78
C GLU A 46 6.93 -5.29 -5.09
N PRO A 47 6.52 -6.51 -5.47
CA PRO A 47 5.45 -7.23 -4.79
C PRO A 47 5.77 -7.36 -3.29
N SER A 48 4.79 -7.05 -2.45
CA SER A 48 4.93 -7.29 -1.01
C SER A 48 5.03 -8.81 -0.75
N ALA A 49 5.84 -9.19 0.23
CA ALA A 49 6.19 -10.58 0.50
C ALA A 49 5.03 -11.44 1.05
N GLU A 50 3.87 -10.87 1.34
CA GLU A 50 2.84 -11.57 2.14
C GLU A 50 1.71 -12.21 1.33
N THR A 51 1.59 -13.52 1.52
CA THR A 51 0.40 -14.36 1.31
C THR A 51 -0.25 -14.66 2.68
N GLY A 52 -1.27 -13.91 3.10
CA GLY A 52 -2.01 -14.28 4.33
C GLY A 52 -3.05 -13.28 4.83
N ASN A 53 -4.30 -13.76 4.90
CA ASN A 53 -5.55 -13.16 5.41
C ASN A 53 -5.64 -11.63 5.57
N VAL A 54 -6.32 -11.04 4.58
CA VAL A 54 -6.96 -9.72 4.61
C VAL A 54 -7.98 -9.68 5.75
N LEU A 55 -7.78 -8.80 6.75
CA LEU A 55 -8.75 -8.22 7.70
C LEU A 55 -8.14 -7.97 9.09
N MET A 56 -6.93 -7.43 9.17
CA MET A 56 -6.60 -6.53 10.27
C MET A 56 -6.81 -5.11 9.73
N ALA A 57 -7.92 -4.48 10.12
CA ALA A 57 -8.07 -3.06 9.94
C ALA A 57 -7.04 -2.39 10.85
N LEU A 58 -6.06 -1.71 10.25
CA LEU A 58 -5.17 -0.84 10.99
C LEU A 58 -5.97 0.42 11.36
N ASP A 59 -5.84 0.87 12.61
CA ASP A 59 -6.40 2.14 13.03
C ASP A 59 -5.52 3.30 12.50
N GLU A 60 -6.07 4.51 12.45
CA GLU A 60 -5.29 5.69 12.07
C GLU A 60 -4.09 5.87 13.01
N GLY A 61 -2.90 6.06 12.45
CA GLY A 61 -1.65 6.16 13.21
C GLY A 61 -0.97 4.83 13.49
N ASP A 62 -1.59 3.68 13.17
CA ASP A 62 -0.93 2.40 13.30
C ASP A 62 0.26 2.27 12.36
N VAL A 63 1.29 1.56 12.83
CA VAL A 63 2.53 1.33 12.10
C VAL A 63 2.85 -0.15 12.09
N ASP A 64 3.10 -0.69 10.90
CA ASP A 64 3.62 -2.04 10.69
C ASP A 64 4.91 -2.05 9.88
N CYS A 65 5.64 -3.16 9.93
CA CYS A 65 6.91 -3.33 9.22
C CYS A 65 6.74 -4.04 7.88
N LYS A 66 5.55 -3.99 7.26
CA LYS A 66 5.29 -4.69 6.00
C LYS A 66 5.92 -3.95 4.82
N GLY A 67 6.36 -4.72 3.82
CA GLY A 67 6.96 -4.22 2.59
C GLY A 67 7.37 -5.34 1.65
N SER A 68 8.27 -5.02 0.72
CA SER A 68 8.93 -5.99 -0.17
C SER A 68 9.79 -7.00 0.61
N ALA A 69 9.94 -8.21 0.06
CA ALA A 69 10.88 -9.22 0.57
C ALA A 69 12.36 -8.76 0.54
N PHE A 70 12.66 -7.69 -0.19
CA PHE A 70 14.01 -7.17 -0.40
C PHE A 70 14.30 -5.91 0.42
N CYS A 71 13.48 -5.60 1.41
CA CYS A 71 13.67 -4.45 2.30
C CYS A 71 15.01 -4.46 3.05
N GLU A 72 15.58 -5.63 3.35
CA GLU A 72 16.91 -5.73 3.98
C GLU A 72 18.06 -5.25 3.09
N LYS A 73 17.84 -5.06 1.78
CA LYS A 73 18.86 -4.70 0.79
C LYS A 73 18.84 -3.22 0.39
N LEU A 74 18.23 -2.36 1.21
CA LEU A 74 18.02 -0.95 0.89
C LEU A 74 19.19 -0.04 1.32
N GLY A 75 20.08 -0.49 2.23
CA GLY A 75 21.21 0.31 2.70
C GLY A 75 20.75 1.68 3.24
N SER A 76 21.46 2.77 2.85
CA SER A 76 21.09 4.15 3.21
C SER A 76 20.04 4.78 2.30
N SER A 77 19.55 4.07 1.27
CA SER A 77 18.68 4.64 0.23
C SER A 77 17.42 5.30 0.79
N CYS A 78 16.81 4.72 1.84
CA CYS A 78 15.62 5.30 2.44
C CYS A 78 15.89 6.59 3.23
N ASP A 79 17.08 6.70 3.84
CA ASP A 79 17.48 7.90 4.58
C ASP A 79 17.76 9.05 3.59
N ASP A 80 18.32 8.71 2.42
CA ASP A 80 18.53 9.67 1.34
C ASP A 80 17.21 10.06 0.66
N ALA A 81 16.25 9.14 0.52
CA ALA A 81 14.90 9.45 0.05
C ALA A 81 14.19 10.40 1.03
N TYR A 82 14.26 10.14 2.34
CA TYR A 82 13.74 11.01 3.39
C TYR A 82 14.28 12.44 3.29
N ARG A 83 15.60 12.61 3.09
CA ARG A 83 16.23 13.93 2.95
C ARG A 83 15.77 14.75 1.74
N LYS A 84 15.18 14.10 0.74
CA LYS A 84 14.67 14.74 -0.48
C LYS A 84 13.21 15.19 -0.35
N VAL A 85 12.52 14.80 0.72
CA VAL A 85 11.15 15.27 0.97
C VAL A 85 11.19 16.77 1.26
N VAL A 86 10.30 17.51 0.61
CA VAL A 86 10.12 18.95 0.86
C VAL A 86 8.92 19.09 1.81
N PRO A 87 9.10 19.53 3.08
CA PRO A 87 8.05 19.50 4.10
C PRO A 87 6.76 20.24 3.70
N SER A 88 6.92 21.34 2.96
CA SER A 88 5.82 22.21 2.52
C SER A 88 5.13 21.77 1.22
N ASN A 89 5.60 20.70 0.57
CA ASN A 89 4.98 20.21 -0.65
C ASN A 89 3.82 19.26 -0.32
N THR A 90 2.84 19.24 -1.22
CA THR A 90 1.74 18.28 -1.19
C THR A 90 2.09 17.07 -2.05
N TYR A 91 1.89 15.88 -1.49
CA TYR A 91 2.10 14.60 -2.17
C TYR A 91 0.76 13.86 -2.27
N SER A 92 0.41 13.35 -3.44
CA SER A 92 -0.95 12.87 -3.72
C SER A 92 -0.98 11.71 -4.72
N THR A 93 -1.96 10.80 -4.54
CA THR A 93 -2.24 9.69 -5.46
C THR A 93 -3.31 10.02 -6.52
N TYR A 94 -3.98 11.17 -6.44
CA TYR A 94 -5.06 11.54 -7.38
C TYR A 94 -4.77 12.74 -8.26
N LEU A 95 -3.82 13.59 -7.87
CA LEU A 95 -3.40 14.72 -8.70
C LEU A 95 -2.40 14.24 -9.75
N SER A 96 -2.80 14.32 -11.03
CA SER A 96 -2.05 13.76 -12.17
C SER A 96 -0.66 14.38 -12.41
N ALA A 97 -0.33 15.49 -11.76
CA ALA A 97 0.97 16.16 -11.83
C ALA A 97 1.72 16.18 -10.48
N SER A 98 1.18 15.53 -9.44
CA SER A 98 1.81 15.50 -8.13
C SER A 98 2.66 14.25 -7.98
N ASP A 99 3.81 14.42 -7.33
CA ASP A 99 4.56 13.27 -6.82
C ASP A 99 3.79 12.63 -5.67
N THR A 100 3.88 11.31 -5.55
CA THR A 100 3.35 10.57 -4.40
C THR A 100 4.33 10.57 -3.22
N GLY A 101 5.58 10.96 -3.45
CA GLY A 101 6.63 10.94 -2.45
C GLY A 101 8.00 11.23 -3.01
N SER A 102 9.03 10.69 -2.37
CA SER A 102 10.42 10.79 -2.80
C SER A 102 11.08 9.42 -2.94
N CYS A 103 12.21 9.38 -3.66
CA CYS A 103 13.00 8.16 -3.80
C CYS A 103 14.50 8.42 -3.85
N SER A 104 15.27 7.36 -3.59
CA SER A 104 16.71 7.32 -3.84
C SER A 104 17.15 5.87 -4.04
N GLY A 105 17.94 5.57 -5.07
CA GLY A 105 18.48 4.23 -5.30
C GLY A 105 17.38 3.19 -5.47
N THR A 106 17.15 2.36 -4.45
CA THR A 106 16.09 1.32 -4.48
C THR A 106 15.01 1.51 -3.41
N CYS A 107 14.98 2.67 -2.74
CA CYS A 107 13.97 2.96 -1.72
C CYS A 107 13.07 4.13 -2.13
N GLY A 108 11.77 4.00 -1.84
CA GLY A 108 10.79 5.06 -1.94
C GLY A 108 10.12 5.33 -0.59
N LEU A 109 9.82 6.60 -0.33
CA LEU A 109 8.97 7.08 0.76
C LEU A 109 7.78 7.81 0.12
N PHE A 110 6.59 7.23 0.18
CA PHE A 110 5.44 7.71 -0.61
C PHE A 110 4.10 7.44 0.04
N VAL A 111 3.09 8.24 -0.31
CA VAL A 111 1.69 7.99 -0.01
C VAL A 111 1.10 6.97 -0.99
N SER A 112 0.25 6.09 -0.50
CA SER A 112 -0.43 5.03 -1.24
C SER A 112 -1.87 4.90 -0.76
N GLY A 113 -2.73 4.36 -1.62
CA GLY A 113 -4.18 4.31 -1.42
C GLY A 113 -4.93 5.15 -2.44
N ASP A 114 -6.25 5.07 -2.39
CA ASP A 114 -7.12 5.77 -3.33
C ASP A 114 -7.43 7.20 -2.85
N HIS A 115 -7.26 8.19 -3.73
CA HIS A 115 -7.52 9.60 -3.45
C HIS A 115 -6.85 10.15 -2.18
N CYS A 116 -5.58 9.80 -1.99
CA CYS A 116 -4.80 10.20 -0.83
C CYS A 116 -4.01 11.47 -1.09
N GLU A 117 -3.91 12.30 -0.06
CA GLU A 117 -3.09 13.52 -0.05
C GLU A 117 -2.50 13.74 1.34
N VAL A 118 -1.21 14.05 1.36
CA VAL A 118 -0.46 14.35 2.58
C VAL A 118 0.53 15.48 2.32
N MET A 119 0.96 16.15 3.38
CA MET A 119 2.07 17.10 3.33
C MET A 119 3.40 16.36 3.40
N GLY A 120 4.47 16.98 2.91
CA GLY A 120 5.82 16.45 3.07
C GLY A 120 6.21 16.24 4.54
N GLN A 121 5.70 17.08 5.44
CA GLN A 121 5.88 16.87 6.88
C GLN A 121 5.31 15.52 7.35
N ASP A 122 4.15 15.10 6.83
CA ASP A 122 3.54 13.82 7.20
C ASP A 122 4.40 12.63 6.72
N LEU A 123 5.00 12.73 5.53
CA LEU A 123 5.96 11.73 5.04
C LEU A 123 7.17 11.63 5.97
N MET A 124 7.69 12.76 6.44
CA MET A 124 8.83 12.79 7.36
C MET A 124 8.48 12.22 8.73
N ASP A 125 7.31 12.56 9.26
CA ASP A 125 6.81 12.06 10.55
C ASP A 125 6.55 10.56 10.49
N ALA A 126 5.91 10.08 9.42
CA ALA A 126 5.71 8.66 9.18
C ALA A 126 7.04 7.90 9.06
N TYR A 127 8.05 8.48 8.38
CA TYR A 127 9.38 7.88 8.32
C TYR A 127 9.97 7.69 9.71
N ASN A 128 9.91 8.72 10.55
CA ASN A 128 10.42 8.67 11.91
C ASN A 128 9.64 7.67 12.77
N ASP A 129 8.32 7.64 12.68
CA ASP A 129 7.47 6.69 13.43
C ASP A 129 7.78 5.24 13.06
N ILE A 130 7.96 4.95 11.75
CA ILE A 130 8.35 3.63 11.27
C ILE A 130 9.72 3.25 11.85
N ARG A 131 10.73 4.13 11.76
CA ARG A 131 12.08 3.84 12.28
C ARG A 131 12.16 3.75 13.80
N ASN A 132 11.33 4.49 14.52
CA ASN A 132 11.29 4.51 15.98
C ASN A 132 10.58 3.29 16.56
N ARG A 133 9.70 2.62 15.80
CA ARG A 133 9.24 1.28 16.17
C ARG A 133 10.39 0.30 15.91
N GLY A 134 11.08 -0.10 16.99
CA GLY A 134 12.34 -0.86 16.99
C GLY A 134 12.38 -2.23 16.27
N HIS A 135 11.37 -2.57 15.48
CA HIS A 135 11.31 -3.76 14.64
C HIS A 135 11.26 -3.44 13.13
N CYS A 136 11.02 -2.18 12.71
CA CYS A 136 10.96 -1.80 11.30
C CYS A 136 12.29 -1.18 10.85
N ASN A 137 13.30 -2.01 10.60
CA ASN A 137 14.65 -1.51 10.29
C ASN A 137 14.78 -0.88 8.89
N HIS A 138 13.90 -1.20 7.95
CA HIS A 138 14.07 -0.80 6.55
C HIS A 138 12.78 -0.33 5.88
N CYS A 139 11.74 -1.16 5.89
CA CYS A 139 10.44 -0.84 5.33
C CYS A 139 9.37 -0.83 6.41
N GLY A 140 8.26 -0.21 6.09
CA GLY A 140 7.08 -0.21 6.92
C GLY A 140 6.01 0.68 6.33
N ARG A 141 4.86 0.66 6.99
CA ARG A 141 3.70 1.43 6.58
C ARG A 141 3.09 2.06 7.81
N LYS A 142 2.69 3.33 7.67
CA LYS A 142 1.87 4.03 8.63
C LYS A 142 0.49 4.21 8.03
N GLN A 143 -0.53 3.72 8.72
CA GLN A 143 -1.92 3.93 8.38
C GLN A 143 -2.29 5.38 8.67
N ILE A 144 -2.88 6.03 7.67
CA ILE A 144 -3.53 7.34 7.77
C ILE A 144 -5.05 7.11 7.68
N ALA A 145 -5.82 8.18 7.72
CA ALA A 145 -7.27 8.16 7.56
C ALA A 145 -7.72 7.52 6.24
N ASN A 146 -8.93 6.97 6.24
CA ASN A 146 -9.68 6.59 5.03
C ASN A 146 -8.98 5.58 4.09
N GLY A 147 -8.13 4.71 4.63
CA GLY A 147 -7.42 3.70 3.83
C GLY A 147 -6.15 4.22 3.15
N CYS A 148 -5.80 5.49 3.35
CA CYS A 148 -4.51 6.04 2.94
C CYS A 148 -3.39 5.53 3.84
N MET A 149 -2.22 5.29 3.24
CA MET A 149 -1.04 4.85 3.96
C MET A 149 0.17 5.64 3.48
N ILE A 150 1.10 5.90 4.38
CA ILE A 150 2.46 6.30 4.01
C ILE A 150 3.36 5.07 4.12
N LYS A 151 4.14 4.81 3.08
CA LYS A 151 4.99 3.62 2.97
C LYS A 151 6.45 4.01 2.83
N ILE A 152 7.32 3.28 3.52
CA ILE A 152 8.71 3.10 3.15
C ILE A 152 8.79 1.72 2.52
N ASP A 153 9.07 1.64 1.22
CA ASP A 153 9.11 0.37 0.50
C ASP A 153 10.20 0.37 -0.56
N ARG A 154 10.51 -0.84 -1.05
CA ARG A 154 11.43 -0.99 -2.16
C ARG A 154 10.77 -0.60 -3.48
N VAL A 155 11.51 0.18 -4.26
CA VAL A 155 11.21 0.49 -5.65
C VAL A 155 12.28 -0.12 -6.55
N THR A 156 11.90 -0.44 -7.79
CA THR A 156 12.80 -1.09 -8.77
C THR A 156 13.98 -0.20 -9.18
N GLY A 157 13.86 1.13 -9.03
CA GLY A 157 14.95 2.08 -9.21
C GLY A 157 14.51 3.54 -9.12
N CYS A 158 15.46 4.39 -8.73
CA CYS A 158 15.43 5.84 -8.65
C CYS A 158 16.86 6.38 -8.85
#